data_AF-A0A6N7LPM5-F1
#
_entry.id   AF-A0A6N7LPM5-F1
#
_cell.length_a   1.000
_cell.length_b   1.000
_cell.length_c   1.000
_cell.angle_alpha   90.00
_cell.angle_beta   90.00
_cell.angle_gamma   90.00
#
_symmetry.space_group_name_H-M   'P 1'
#
loop_
_entity.id
_entity.type
_entity.pdbx_description
1 polymer ?
#
loop_
_entity_poly.entity_id
_entity_poly.type
_entity_poly.pdbx_seq_one_letter_code
_entity_poly.pdbx_strand_id
1 'polypeptide(L)'
;MPDQPFIDRLMADISRRLPNGLGGLRSEVERNVRSVLAETVSRMDLITREEFDIQQQVLLRTREKLEALEKQVAELEKGGA
;
A
#
# COMPACT_ATOMS: atom_id res chain seq x y z
N MET A 1 3.95 9.55 -5.64
CA MET A 1 2.90 10.40 -5.03
C MET A 1 1.67 9.52 -4.82
N PRO A 2 1.00 9.55 -3.66
CA PRO A 2 -0.18 8.71 -3.41
C PRO A 2 -1.24 8.94 -4.49
N ASP A 3 -1.84 7.84 -4.96
CA ASP A 3 -2.82 7.85 -6.04
C ASP A 3 -4.02 8.75 -5.67
N GLN A 4 -4.28 9.83 -6.42
CA GLN A 4 -5.50 10.63 -6.26
C GLN A 4 -6.80 9.78 -6.23
N PRO A 5 -6.92 8.72 -7.05
CA PRO A 5 -8.05 7.78 -6.98
C PRO A 5 -8.29 7.15 -5.60
N PHE A 6 -7.26 7.00 -4.77
CA PHE A 6 -7.41 6.43 -3.42
C PHE A 6 -8.12 7.41 -2.47
N ILE A 7 -7.68 8.67 -2.46
CA ILE A 7 -8.27 9.73 -1.63
C ILE A 7 -9.74 9.95 -2.00
N ASP A 8 -10.06 9.92 -3.30
CA ASP A 8 -11.43 10.11 -3.76
C ASP A 8 -12.36 8.96 -3.38
N ARG A 9 -11.89 7.71 -3.44
CA ARG A 9 -12.65 6.55 -2.94
C ARG A 9 -12.92 6.67 -1.44
N LEU A 10 -11.91 7.03 -0.67
CA LEU A 10 -12.06 7.18 0.78
C LEU A 10 -13.03 8.32 1.14
N MET A 11 -12.94 9.44 0.41
CA MET A 11 -13.88 10.54 0.54
C MET A 11 -15.31 10.12 0.21
N ALA A 12 -15.51 9.33 -0.85
CA ALA A 12 -16.84 8.83 -1.21
C ALA A 12 -17.44 7.95 -0.10
N ASP A 13 -16.64 7.10 0.53
CA ASP A 13 -17.08 6.24 1.64
C ASP A 13 -17.37 7.05 2.92
N ILE A 14 -16.58 8.08 3.20
CA ILE A 14 -16.84 9.01 4.31
C ILE A 14 -18.16 9.76 4.05
N SER A 15 -18.33 10.34 2.86
CA SER A 15 -19.54 11.07 2.47
C SER A 15 -20.81 10.24 2.54
N ARG A 16 -20.73 8.91 2.33
CA ARG A 16 -21.85 7.96 2.48
C ARG A 16 -22.20 7.68 3.94
N ARG A 17 -21.24 7.82 4.85
CA ARG A 17 -21.41 7.58 6.29
C ARG A 17 -21.73 8.86 7.08
N LEU A 18 -21.62 10.03 6.46
CA LEU A 18 -21.98 11.30 7.09
C LEU A 18 -23.49 11.36 7.37
N PRO A 19 -23.90 11.85 8.55
CA PRO A 19 -25.31 11.97 8.88
C PRO A 19 -26.04 12.97 7.97
N ASN A 20 -27.26 12.61 7.54
CA ASN A 20 -28.08 13.40 6.62
C ASN A 20 -28.58 14.74 7.19
N GLY A 21 -28.29 15.05 8.46
CA GLY A 21 -28.71 16.28 9.16
C GLY A 21 -27.74 17.47 9.07
N LEU A 22 -26.64 17.35 8.33
CA LEU A 22 -25.59 18.38 8.28
C LEU A 22 -25.94 19.62 7.45
N GLY A 23 -26.99 19.57 6.61
CA GLY A 23 -27.44 20.72 5.82
C GLY A 23 -26.30 21.39 5.03
N GLY A 24 -26.17 22.72 5.16
CA GLY A 24 -25.13 23.51 4.52
C GLY A 24 -23.70 23.29 5.04
N LEU A 25 -23.53 22.66 6.21
CA LEU A 25 -22.20 22.36 6.78
C LEU A 25 -21.54 21.14 6.15
N ARG A 26 -22.28 20.35 5.36
CA ARG A 26 -21.79 19.12 4.72
C ARG A 26 -20.55 19.37 3.86
N SER A 27 -20.57 20.42 3.04
CA SER A 27 -19.46 20.77 2.15
C SER A 27 -18.21 21.23 2.93
N GLU A 28 -18.38 21.94 4.04
CA GLU A 28 -17.27 22.37 4.91
C GLU A 28 -16.62 21.19 5.62
N VAL A 29 -17.43 20.25 6.13
CA VAL A 29 -16.95 19.01 6.75
C VAL A 29 -16.21 18.16 5.72
N GLU A 30 -16.76 17.95 4.53
CA GLU A 30 -16.09 17.21 3.45
C GLU A 30 -14.75 17.84 3.06
N ARG A 31 -14.69 19.17 2.96
CA ARG A 31 -13.45 19.90 2.65
C ARG A 31 -12.40 19.73 3.74
N ASN A 32 -12.78 19.88 5.01
CA ASN A 32 -11.84 19.71 6.13
C ASN A 32 -11.33 18.27 6.23
N VAL A 33 -12.22 17.28 6.07
CA VAL A 33 -11.82 15.86 6.09
C VAL A 33 -10.87 15.54 4.93
N ARG A 34 -11.14 16.05 3.72
CA ARG A 34 -10.24 15.87 2.57
C ARG A 34 -8.85 16.43 2.85
N SER A 35 -8.76 17.63 3.44
CA SER A 35 -7.48 18.25 3.78
C SER A 35 -6.69 17.43 4.80
N VAL A 36 -7.34 17.01 5.90
CA VAL A 36 -6.71 16.17 6.93
C VAL A 36 -6.27 14.82 6.37
N LEU A 37 -7.09 14.21 5.50
CA LEU A 37 -6.76 12.94 4.88
C LEU A 37 -5.56 13.08 3.93
N ALA A 38 -5.56 14.10 3.08
CA ALA A 38 -4.45 14.36 2.16
C ALA A 38 -3.14 14.61 2.93
N GLU A 39 -3.19 15.39 4.01
CA GLU A 39 -2.06 15.65 4.90
C GLU A 39 -1.58 14.36 5.58
N THR A 40 -2.49 13.55 6.11
CA THR A 40 -2.15 12.28 6.76
C THR A 40 -1.49 11.32 5.79
N VAL A 41 -2.05 11.13 4.60
CA VAL A 41 -1.51 10.25 3.56
C VAL A 41 -0.16 10.77 3.05
N SER A 42 0.04 12.09 3.00
CA SER A 42 1.34 12.68 2.66
C SER A 42 2.42 12.48 3.73
N ARG A 43 2.04 12.24 4.99
CA ARG A 43 2.97 11.96 6.10
C ARG A 43 3.30 10.47 6.22
N MET A 44 2.59 9.60 5.50
CA MET A 44 2.89 8.17 5.46
C MET A 44 4.01 7.93 4.43
N ASP A 45 4.98 7.06 4.77
CA ASP A 45 6.04 6.62 3.87
C ASP A 45 5.52 5.62 2.82
N LEU A 46 4.58 6.09 1.98
CA LEU A 46 3.94 5.27 0.95
C LEU A 46 4.84 5.20 -0.28
N ILE A 47 5.06 3.98 -0.75
CA ILE A 47 5.66 3.72 -2.06
C ILE A 47 4.60 3.77 -3.15
N THR A 48 5.01 4.05 -4.38
CA THR A 48 4.14 3.95 -5.55
C THR A 48 3.76 2.51 -5.84
N ARG A 49 2.67 2.32 -6.59
CA ARG A 49 2.25 0.99 -7.03
C ARG A 49 3.32 0.30 -7.88
N GLU A 50 4.00 1.05 -8.74
CA GLU A 50 5.08 0.53 -9.58
C GLU A 50 6.27 0.05 -8.74
N GLU A 51 6.70 0.85 -7.75
CA GLU A 51 7.77 0.43 -6.82
C GLU A 51 7.37 -0.82 -6.03
N PHE A 52 6.11 -0.91 -5.58
CA PHE A 52 5.61 -2.12 -4.92
C PHE A 52 5.69 -3.34 -5.83
N ASP A 53 5.22 -3.24 -7.07
CA ASP A 53 5.24 -4.35 -8.04
C ASP A 53 6.71 -4.76 -8.36
N ILE A 54 7.64 -3.80 -8.44
CA ILE A 54 9.08 -4.08 -8.57
C ILE A 54 9.61 -4.85 -7.36
N GLN A 55 9.29 -4.42 -6.13
CA GLN A 55 9.73 -5.11 -4.92
C GLN A 55 9.19 -6.53 -4.84
N GLN A 56 7.95 -6.77 -5.28
CA GLN A 56 7.39 -8.12 -5.38
C GLN A 56 8.19 -9.01 -6.33
N GLN A 57 8.60 -8.48 -7.50
CA GLN A 57 9.43 -9.24 -8.43
C GLN A 57 10.83 -9.54 -7.87
N VAL A 58 11.44 -8.58 -7.19
CA VAL A 58 12.73 -8.79 -6.50
C VAL A 58 12.60 -9.89 -5.45
N LEU A 59 11.53 -9.86 -4.65
CA LEU A 59 11.26 -10.87 -3.64
C LEU A 59 11.07 -12.26 -4.26
N LEU A 60 10.30 -12.37 -5.34
CA LEU A 60 10.09 -13.63 -6.06
C LEU A 60 11.43 -14.23 -6.53
N ARG A 61 12.24 -13.44 -7.23
CA ARG A 61 13.58 -13.87 -7.70
C ARG A 61 14.50 -14.27 -6.57
N THR A 62 14.37 -13.61 -5.41
CA THR A 62 15.18 -13.92 -4.23
C THR A 62 14.78 -15.26 -3.65
N ARG A 63 13.48 -15.59 -3.60
CA ARG A 63 13.01 -16.92 -3.19
C ARG A 63 13.49 -18.02 -4.11
N GLU A 64 13.41 -17.81 -5.43
CA GLU A 64 13.90 -18.79 -6.42
C GLU A 64 15.40 -19.06 -6.24
N LYS A 65 16.19 -18.00 -6.04
CA LYS A 65 17.63 -18.14 -5.79
C LYS A 65 17.92 -18.81 -4.45
N LEU A 66 17.14 -18.51 -3.41
CA LEU A 66 17.28 -19.13 -2.09
C LEU A 66 17.03 -20.64 -2.19
N GLU A 67 15.94 -21.06 -2.84
CA GLU A 67 15.61 -22.48 -3.03
C GLU A 67 16.71 -23.21 -3.83
N ALA A 68 17.31 -22.56 -4.83
CA ALA A 68 18.42 -23.13 -5.59
C ALA A 68 19.67 -23.31 -4.73
N LEU A 69 20.01 -22.32 -3.89
CA LEU A 69 21.14 -22.40 -2.97
C LEU A 69 20.92 -23.47 -1.90
N GLU A 70 19.71 -23.56 -1.34
CA GLU A 70 19.35 -24.60 -0.37
C GLU A 70 19.55 -26.01 -0.95
N LYS A 71 19.20 -26.23 -2.23
CA LYS A 71 19.47 -27.50 -2.92
C LYS A 71 20.96 -27.78 -3.06
N GLN A 72 21.75 -26.78 -3.48
CA GLN A 72 23.20 -26.93 -3.62
C GLN A 72 23.85 -27.26 -2.28
N VAL A 73 23.45 -26.59 -1.20
CA VAL A 73 23.95 -26.88 0.16
C VAL A 73 23.58 -28.31 0.56
N ALA A 74 22.33 -28.74 0.36
CA ALA A 74 21.91 -30.10 0.69
C ALA A 74 22.65 -31.19 -0.11
N GLU A 75 23.00 -30.92 -1.36
CA GLU A 75 23.84 -31.82 -2.17
C GLU A 75 25.27 -31.91 -1.62
N LEU A 76 25.87 -30.77 -1.25
CA LEU A 76 27.20 -30.72 -0.64
C LEU A 76 27.25 -31.40 0.72
N GLU A 77 26.22 -31.20 1.56
CA GLU A 77 26.10 -31.87 2.87
C GLU A 77 25.98 -33.38 2.74
N LYS A 78 25.34 -33.88 1.67
CA LYS A 78 25.25 -35.33 1.38
C LYS A 78 26.55 -35.90 0.82
N GLY A 79 27.30 -35.12 0.05
CA GLY A 79 28.59 -35.52 -0.51
C GLY A 79 29.78 -35.40 0.47
N GLY A 80 29.59 -34.70 1.59
CA GLY A 80 30.58 -34.54 2.65
C GLY A 80 30.49 -35.55 3.79
N ALA A 81 29.68 -36.60 3.65
CA ALA A 81 29.55 -37.72 4.58
C ALA A 81 30.32 -38.97 4.09
#